data_AF-A0A3A0A406-F1
#
_entry.id   AF-A0A3A0A406-F1
#
_cell.length_a   1.000
_cell.length_b   1.000
_cell.length_c   1.000
_cell.angle_alpha   90.00
_cell.angle_beta   90.00
_cell.angle_gamma   90.00
#
_symmetry.space_group_name_H-M   'P 1'
#
loop_
_entity.id
_entity.type
_entity.pdbx_description
1 polymer ?
#
loop_
_entity_poly.entity_id
_entity_poly.type
_entity_poly.pdbx_seq_one_letter_code
_entity_poly.pdbx_strand_id
1 'polypeptide(L)'
;MATMERIVNRAAEVVGVYGHLRTTPERVDDLALAALSAHAAMQQLELFARWCYETDAHGRLFHLLPSGQLPNGSWAPWGSSGKSGVTRADRDTLRRWLRILHEKHHKPVWFYYTARRRWYVDLNTYPDLHAAIDWLNRHSVHPQDWLNLSMLGRGR
;
A
#
# COMPACT_ATOMS: atom_id res chain seq x y z
N MET A 1 50.80 -1.21 0.22
CA MET A 1 49.62 -0.68 -0.52
C MET A 1 48.64 -1.82 -0.76
N ALA A 2 47.85 -2.22 0.25
CA ALA A 2 46.93 -3.38 0.17
C ALA A 2 45.57 -3.10 0.82
N THR A 3 45.33 -1.86 1.25
CA THR A 3 44.17 -1.49 2.07
C THR A 3 43.00 -1.01 1.21
N MET A 4 43.30 -0.24 0.15
CA MET A 4 42.27 0.31 -0.74
C MET A 4 41.60 -0.79 -1.58
N GLU A 5 42.38 -1.70 -2.19
CA GLU A 5 41.83 -2.83 -2.94
C GLU A 5 40.97 -3.76 -2.08
N ARG A 6 41.34 -3.97 -0.82
CA ARG A 6 40.54 -4.77 0.13
C ARG A 6 39.22 -4.10 0.48
N ILE A 7 39.21 -2.78 0.63
CA ILE A 7 37.99 -1.99 0.88
C ILE A 7 37.10 -2.00 -0.36
N VAL A 8 37.66 -1.83 -1.55
CA VAL A 8 36.92 -1.83 -2.82
C VAL A 8 36.36 -3.21 -3.13
N ASN A 9 37.12 -4.29 -2.93
CA ASN A 9 36.63 -5.66 -3.14
C ASN A 9 35.56 -6.06 -2.13
N ARG A 10 35.71 -5.65 -0.86
CA ARG A 10 34.66 -5.88 0.13
C ARG A 10 33.42 -5.05 -0.16
N ALA A 11 33.59 -3.80 -0.58
CA ALA A 11 32.48 -2.97 -1.05
C ALA A 11 31.83 -3.54 -2.32
N ALA A 12 32.58 -4.23 -3.20
CA ALA A 12 32.06 -4.88 -4.40
C ALA A 12 31.33 -6.21 -4.10
N GLU A 13 31.78 -7.01 -3.14
CA GLU A 13 31.03 -8.19 -2.63
C GLU A 13 29.73 -7.77 -1.94
N VAL A 14 29.81 -6.68 -1.18
CA VAL A 14 28.71 -6.01 -0.52
C VAL A 14 27.74 -5.52 -1.62
N VAL A 15 28.15 -4.64 -2.53
CA VAL A 15 27.29 -4.03 -3.56
C VAL A 15 26.81 -5.01 -4.65
N GLY A 16 27.60 -6.02 -5.00
CA GLY A 16 27.28 -7.01 -6.05
C GLY A 16 26.14 -7.96 -5.70
N VAL A 17 25.80 -8.09 -4.41
CA VAL A 17 24.69 -8.91 -3.91
C VAL A 17 23.45 -8.05 -3.56
N TYR A 18 23.59 -6.72 -3.50
CA TYR A 18 22.54 -5.79 -3.03
C TYR A 18 21.60 -5.27 -4.12
N GLY A 19 21.11 -6.17 -4.99
CA GLY A 19 20.21 -5.82 -6.08
C GLY A 19 19.15 -4.80 -5.67
N HIS A 20 19.15 -3.62 -6.31
CA HIS A 20 18.26 -2.44 -6.23
C HIS A 20 17.78 -1.91 -4.85
N LEU A 21 17.78 -2.70 -3.77
CA LEU A 21 16.96 -2.49 -2.57
C LEU A 21 17.78 -2.12 -1.32
N ARG A 22 19.13 -2.17 -1.37
CA ARG A 22 20.06 -1.68 -0.33
C ARG A 22 19.77 -2.17 1.11
N THR A 23 19.73 -3.48 1.33
CA THR A 23 19.40 -4.09 2.64
C THR A 23 20.51 -4.98 3.20
N THR A 24 20.64 -5.06 4.53
CA THR A 24 21.61 -5.91 5.24
C THR A 24 21.34 -7.41 5.00
N PRO A 25 22.37 -8.27 4.87
CA PRO A 25 22.21 -9.70 4.51
C PRO A 25 21.19 -10.46 5.34
N GLU A 26 21.12 -10.19 6.65
CA GLU A 26 20.20 -10.86 7.59
C GLU A 26 18.72 -10.57 7.34
N ARG A 27 18.40 -9.60 6.47
CA ARG A 27 17.03 -9.11 6.23
C ARG A 27 16.61 -9.22 4.76
N VAL A 28 17.42 -9.88 3.93
CA VAL A 28 17.14 -10.06 2.50
C VAL A 28 15.83 -10.83 2.30
N ASP A 29 15.62 -11.91 3.05
CA ASP A 29 14.38 -12.71 2.98
C ASP A 29 13.15 -11.91 3.43
N ASP A 30 13.27 -11.20 4.54
CA ASP A 30 12.20 -10.32 5.06
C ASP A 30 11.82 -9.22 4.06
N LEU A 31 12.83 -8.66 3.38
CA LEU A 31 12.60 -7.64 2.35
C LEU A 31 11.98 -8.24 1.09
N ALA A 32 12.39 -9.43 0.66
CA ALA A 32 11.79 -10.12 -0.47
C ALA A 32 10.31 -10.43 -0.20
N LEU A 33 9.99 -10.92 1.01
CA LEU A 33 8.61 -11.10 1.44
C LEU A 33 7.85 -9.78 1.48
N ALA A 34 8.46 -8.71 2.01
CA ALA A 34 7.84 -7.39 2.03
C ALA A 34 7.60 -6.83 0.62
N ALA A 35 8.48 -7.11 -0.34
CA ALA A 35 8.30 -6.72 -1.74
C ALA A 35 7.11 -7.44 -2.38
N LEU A 36 6.97 -8.74 -2.14
CA LEU A 36 5.81 -9.51 -2.60
C LEU A 36 4.50 -9.02 -1.98
N SER A 37 4.48 -8.79 -0.66
CA SER A 37 3.30 -8.26 0.04
C SER A 37 2.94 -6.84 -0.42
N ALA A 38 3.93 -5.96 -0.59
CA ALA A 38 3.75 -4.62 -1.13
C ALA A 38 3.12 -4.67 -2.53
N HIS A 39 3.67 -5.50 -3.41
CA HIS A 39 3.16 -5.66 -4.77
C HIS A 39 1.72 -6.19 -4.78
N ALA A 40 1.44 -7.24 -4.02
CA ALA A 40 0.09 -7.81 -3.90
C ALA A 40 -0.90 -6.78 -3.33
N ALA A 41 -0.51 -5.98 -2.34
CA ALA A 41 -1.34 -4.93 -1.79
C ALA A 41 -1.66 -3.84 -2.83
N MET A 42 -0.67 -3.41 -3.62
CA MET A 42 -0.89 -2.44 -4.70
C MET A 42 -1.85 -2.98 -5.77
N GLN A 43 -1.70 -4.25 -6.18
CA GLN A 43 -2.64 -4.89 -7.09
C GLN A 43 -4.07 -4.93 -6.51
N GLN A 44 -4.23 -5.25 -5.23
CA GLN A 44 -5.53 -5.23 -4.57
C GLN A 44 -6.13 -3.82 -4.50
N LEU A 45 -5.32 -2.79 -4.28
CA LEU A 45 -5.79 -1.40 -4.30
C LEU A 45 -6.23 -0.97 -5.70
N GLU A 46 -5.52 -1.36 -6.75
CA GLU A 46 -5.92 -1.09 -8.13
C GLU A 46 -7.26 -1.76 -8.46
N LEU A 47 -7.40 -3.06 -8.14
CA LEU A 47 -8.68 -3.78 -8.31
C LEU A 47 -9.79 -3.10 -7.52
N PHE A 48 -9.49 -2.61 -6.32
CA PHE A 48 -10.44 -1.89 -5.49
C PHE A 48 -10.82 -0.53 -6.06
N ALA A 49 -9.90 0.19 -6.72
CA ALA A 49 -10.23 1.41 -7.44
C ALA A 49 -11.21 1.10 -8.57
N ARG A 50 -10.92 0.11 -9.41
CA ARG A 50 -11.81 -0.32 -10.49
C ARG A 50 -13.20 -0.68 -9.99
N TRP A 51 -13.27 -1.39 -8.86
CA TRP A 51 -14.54 -1.70 -8.19
C TRP A 51 -15.24 -0.44 -7.68
N CYS A 52 -14.56 0.49 -7.00
CA CYS A 52 -15.19 1.72 -6.49
C CYS A 52 -15.76 2.61 -7.60
N TYR A 53 -15.09 2.66 -8.76
CA TYR A 53 -15.43 3.53 -9.89
C TYR A 53 -16.29 2.85 -10.96
N GLU A 54 -16.80 1.64 -10.70
CA GLU A 54 -17.72 0.98 -11.62
C GLU A 54 -19.06 1.73 -11.68
N THR A 55 -19.55 1.96 -12.89
CA THR A 55 -20.80 2.70 -13.12
C THR A 55 -21.91 1.78 -13.65
N ASP A 56 -23.15 2.07 -13.25
CA ASP A 56 -24.32 1.46 -13.84
C ASP A 56 -24.59 1.98 -15.28
N ALA A 57 -25.67 1.50 -15.90
CA ALA A 57 -26.10 1.93 -17.23
C ALA A 57 -26.47 3.43 -17.32
N HIS A 58 -26.61 4.11 -16.18
CA HIS A 58 -26.92 5.54 -16.09
C HIS A 58 -25.70 6.38 -15.71
N GLY A 59 -24.50 5.80 -15.69
CA GLY A 59 -23.25 6.49 -15.35
C GLY A 59 -23.08 6.78 -13.86
N ARG A 60 -23.84 6.11 -12.98
CA ARG A 60 -23.76 6.31 -11.52
C ARG A 60 -22.85 5.27 -10.89
N LEU A 61 -22.00 5.71 -9.96
CA LEU A 61 -21.23 4.81 -9.10
C LEU A 61 -22.20 3.99 -8.24
N PHE A 62 -22.20 2.67 -8.39
CA PHE A 62 -23.18 1.81 -7.72
C PHE A 62 -22.63 1.07 -6.50
N HIS A 63 -21.32 1.06 -6.32
CA HIS A 63 -20.65 0.44 -5.16
C HIS A 63 -20.42 1.41 -3.98
N LEU A 64 -20.68 2.70 -4.19
CA LEU A 64 -20.49 3.77 -3.21
C LEU A 64 -21.82 4.43 -2.87
N LEU A 65 -21.95 4.93 -1.64
CA LEU A 65 -23.02 5.88 -1.33
C LEU A 65 -22.74 7.24 -1.98
N PRO A 66 -23.76 8.10 -2.21
CA PRO A 66 -23.57 9.43 -2.82
C PRO A 66 -22.56 10.34 -2.11
N SER A 67 -22.26 10.06 -0.84
CA SER A 67 -21.24 10.77 -0.06
C SER A 67 -19.80 10.28 -0.28
N GLY A 68 -19.58 9.31 -1.17
CA GLY A 68 -18.31 8.60 -1.32
C GLY A 68 -18.07 7.55 -0.23
N GLN A 69 -19.01 7.36 0.71
CA GLN A 69 -18.87 6.37 1.77
C GLN A 69 -18.95 4.95 1.20
N LEU A 70 -18.05 4.08 1.67
CA LEU A 70 -18.15 2.65 1.44
C LEU A 70 -19.29 2.05 2.28
N PRO A 71 -20.25 1.34 1.67
CA PRO A 71 -21.29 0.64 2.40
C PRO A 71 -20.72 -0.35 3.43
N ASN A 72 -21.50 -0.61 4.48
CA ASN A 72 -21.10 -1.59 5.49
C ASN A 72 -21.01 -2.99 4.85
N GLY A 73 -19.89 -3.66 5.09
CA GLY A 73 -19.69 -5.02 4.60
C GLY A 73 -19.25 -5.10 3.14
N SER A 74 -19.04 -3.97 2.45
CA SER A 74 -18.38 -3.95 1.16
C SER A 74 -17.02 -4.65 1.21
N TRP A 75 -16.65 -5.27 0.10
CA TRP A 75 -15.30 -5.75 -0.10
C TRP A 75 -14.33 -4.56 -0.02
N ALA A 76 -13.19 -4.74 0.66
CA ALA A 76 -12.13 -3.75 0.74
C ALA A 76 -10.81 -4.47 1.03
N PRO A 77 -9.67 -4.05 0.43
CA PRO A 77 -8.38 -4.70 0.64
C PRO A 77 -7.98 -4.78 2.12
N TRP A 78 -8.38 -3.81 2.94
CA TRP A 78 -8.13 -3.76 4.38
C TRP A 78 -9.32 -4.25 5.25
N GLY A 79 -10.35 -4.83 4.62
CA GLY A 79 -11.59 -5.29 5.28
C GLY A 79 -11.41 -6.53 6.17
N SER A 80 -12.48 -6.98 6.83
CA SER A 80 -12.48 -8.14 7.73
C SER A 80 -12.13 -9.47 7.02
N SER A 81 -11.82 -10.53 7.80
CA SER A 81 -11.39 -11.83 7.25
C SER A 81 -12.42 -12.39 6.27
N GLY A 82 -11.97 -12.97 5.15
CA GLY A 82 -12.83 -13.50 4.08
C GLY A 82 -13.26 -12.49 3.02
N LYS A 83 -12.94 -11.20 3.17
CA LYS A 83 -13.27 -10.12 2.21
C LYS A 83 -12.05 -9.40 1.66
N SER A 84 -10.88 -10.01 1.71
CA SER A 84 -9.63 -9.40 1.25
C SER A 84 -8.75 -10.47 0.62
N GLY A 85 -8.09 -10.12 -0.48
CA GLY A 85 -7.08 -10.97 -1.13
C GLY A 85 -5.73 -10.98 -0.43
N VAL A 86 -5.57 -10.29 0.71
CA VAL A 86 -4.30 -10.21 1.46
C VAL A 86 -4.42 -10.73 2.89
N THR A 87 -3.28 -11.09 3.48
CA THR A 87 -3.21 -11.67 4.83
C THR A 87 -3.69 -10.70 5.91
N ARG A 88 -3.97 -11.19 7.13
CA ARG A 88 -4.30 -10.31 8.26
C ARG A 88 -3.21 -9.25 8.53
N ALA A 89 -1.94 -9.65 8.52
CA ALA A 89 -0.83 -8.73 8.79
C ALA A 89 -0.72 -7.65 7.70
N ASP A 90 -0.92 -8.03 6.44
CA ASP A 90 -0.87 -7.09 5.31
C ASP A 90 -2.02 -6.08 5.35
N ARG A 91 -3.21 -6.50 5.78
CA ARG A 91 -4.33 -5.57 6.00
C ARG A 91 -4.03 -4.51 7.04
N ASP A 92 -3.43 -4.90 8.15
CA ASP A 92 -3.08 -3.97 9.22
C ASP A 92 -1.98 -3.01 8.75
N THR A 93 -1.01 -3.53 8.02
CA THR A 93 0.07 -2.76 7.37
C THR A 93 -0.50 -1.75 6.36
N LEU A 94 -1.44 -2.17 5.51
CA LEU A 94 -2.10 -1.32 4.53
C LEU A 94 -2.89 -0.18 5.18
N ARG A 95 -3.63 -0.47 6.27
CA ARG A 95 -4.35 0.59 7.02
C ARG A 95 -3.39 1.61 7.62
N ARG A 96 -2.26 1.16 8.17
CA ARG A 96 -1.22 2.07 8.69
C ARG A 96 -0.62 2.91 7.57
N TRP A 97 -0.33 2.31 6.43
CA TRP A 97 0.23 3.00 5.28
C TRP A 97 -0.69 4.12 4.77
N LEU A 98 -1.98 3.82 4.55
CA LEU A 98 -2.98 4.84 4.16
C LEU A 98 -3.09 5.97 5.19
N ARG A 99 -3.03 5.64 6.48
CA ARG A 99 -3.06 6.63 7.56
C ARG A 99 -1.82 7.53 7.53
N ILE A 100 -0.63 6.99 7.33
CA ILE A 100 0.61 7.76 7.23
C ILE A 100 0.58 8.70 6.02
N LEU A 101 0.07 8.23 4.87
CA LEU A 101 -0.09 9.09 3.69
C LEU A 101 -1.03 10.26 3.98
N HIS A 102 -2.12 10.02 4.71
CA HIS A 102 -3.02 11.07 5.16
C HIS A 102 -2.32 12.05 6.12
N GLU A 103 -1.57 11.55 7.11
CA GLU A 103 -0.80 12.36 8.07
C GLU A 103 0.29 13.20 7.39
N LYS A 104 0.89 12.70 6.32
CA LYS A 104 1.87 13.41 5.47
C LYS A 104 1.23 14.34 4.43
N HIS A 105 -0.08 14.58 4.51
CA HIS A 105 -0.84 15.45 3.59
C HIS A 105 -0.84 15.01 2.11
N HIS A 106 -0.61 13.73 1.81
CA HIS A 106 -0.71 13.18 0.45
C HIS A 106 -2.15 12.88 0.00
N LYS A 107 -3.15 13.18 0.85
CA LYS A 107 -4.60 13.03 0.61
C LYS A 107 -4.96 11.71 -0.08
N PRO A 108 -4.98 10.57 0.61
CA PRO A 108 -5.21 9.29 -0.05
C PRO A 108 -6.60 9.18 -0.68
N VAL A 109 -6.69 8.46 -1.80
CA VAL A 109 -7.96 8.14 -2.50
C VAL A 109 -8.98 7.56 -1.53
N TRP A 110 -8.52 6.69 -0.62
CA TRP A 110 -9.35 6.16 0.45
C TRP A 110 -8.87 6.63 1.81
N PHE A 111 -9.81 7.10 2.62
CA PHE A 111 -9.50 7.59 3.95
C PHE A 111 -10.52 7.09 4.97
N TYR A 112 -10.04 6.92 6.21
CA TYR A 112 -10.88 6.55 7.33
C TYR A 112 -11.34 7.79 8.07
N TYR A 113 -12.64 8.04 8.08
CA TYR A 113 -13.22 9.14 8.83
C TYR A 113 -13.56 8.69 10.26
N THR A 114 -12.76 9.15 11.22
CA THR A 114 -12.80 8.71 12.62
C THR A 114 -14.12 9.02 13.31
N ALA A 115 -14.70 10.20 13.08
CA ALA A 115 -15.96 10.62 13.70
C ALA A 115 -17.13 9.69 13.37
N ARG A 116 -17.18 9.17 12.14
CA ARG A 116 -18.23 8.21 11.70
C ARG A 116 -17.78 6.77 11.77
N ARG A 117 -16.49 6.51 12.02
CA ARG A 117 -15.87 5.18 12.00
C ARG A 117 -16.13 4.45 10.68
N ARG A 118 -15.98 5.14 9.56
CA ARG A 118 -16.26 4.63 8.20
C ARG A 118 -15.17 5.01 7.22
N TRP A 119 -15.02 4.20 6.17
CA TRP A 119 -14.14 4.49 5.05
C TRP A 119 -14.89 5.24 3.95
N TYR A 120 -14.18 6.14 3.28
CA TYR A 120 -14.68 6.97 2.21
C TYR A 120 -13.70 6.94 1.04
N VAL A 121 -14.22 7.15 -0.16
CA VAL A 121 -13.47 7.53 -1.37
C VAL A 121 -13.55 9.05 -1.51
N ASP A 122 -12.43 9.72 -1.71
CA ASP A 122 -12.41 11.18 -1.97
C ASP A 122 -12.75 11.47 -3.44
N LEU A 123 -14.05 11.45 -3.75
CA LEU A 123 -14.58 11.73 -5.09
C LEU A 123 -14.39 13.20 -5.52
N ASN A 124 -14.04 14.11 -4.60
CA ASN A 124 -13.78 15.50 -4.96
C ASN A 124 -12.38 15.67 -5.53
N THR A 125 -11.38 15.05 -4.89
CA THR A 125 -9.99 15.09 -5.37
C THR A 125 -9.76 14.09 -6.50
N TYR A 126 -10.46 12.95 -6.49
CA TYR A 126 -10.33 11.87 -7.47
C TYR A 126 -11.70 11.59 -8.12
N PRO A 127 -12.10 12.39 -9.11
CA PRO A 127 -13.45 12.32 -9.69
C PRO A 127 -13.69 11.06 -10.54
N ASP A 128 -12.64 10.44 -11.05
CA ASP A 128 -12.71 9.28 -11.94
C ASP A 128 -11.64 8.23 -11.62
N LEU A 129 -11.77 7.06 -12.27
CA LEU A 129 -10.84 5.96 -12.11
C LEU A 129 -9.41 6.35 -12.50
N HIS A 130 -9.24 7.16 -13.54
CA HIS A 130 -7.91 7.56 -14.01
C HIS A 130 -7.16 8.34 -12.93
N ALA A 131 -7.81 9.32 -12.30
CA ALA A 131 -7.25 10.11 -11.21
C ALA A 131 -6.85 9.24 -10.01
N ALA A 132 -7.66 8.22 -9.69
CA ALA A 132 -7.37 7.28 -8.61
C ALA A 132 -6.15 6.38 -8.91
N ILE A 133 -6.06 5.86 -10.14
CA ILE A 133 -4.92 5.04 -10.58
C ILE A 133 -3.65 5.88 -10.66
N ASP A 134 -3.72 7.12 -11.15
CA ASP A 134 -2.59 8.05 -11.18
C ASP A 134 -2.07 8.36 -9.78
N TRP A 135 -2.96 8.48 -8.80
CA TRP A 135 -2.55 8.66 -7.42
C TRP A 135 -1.82 7.43 -6.87
N LEU A 136 -2.34 6.22 -7.14
CA LEU A 136 -1.72 4.95 -6.74
C LEU A 136 -0.32 4.79 -7.34
N ASN A 137 -0.15 5.14 -8.62
CA ASN A 137 1.13 5.04 -9.30
C ASN A 137 2.15 6.02 -8.72
N ARG A 138 1.72 7.24 -8.38
CA ARG A 138 2.58 8.25 -7.74
C ARG A 138 2.94 7.91 -6.30
N HIS A 139 2.05 7.24 -5.59
CA HIS A 139 2.22 6.86 -4.19
C HIS A 139 2.22 5.33 -4.08
N SER A 140 3.13 4.67 -4.79
CA SER A 140 3.34 3.23 -4.63
C SER A 140 4.10 2.95 -3.34
N VAL A 141 3.70 1.89 -2.62
CA VAL A 141 4.39 1.52 -1.38
C VAL A 141 5.72 0.84 -1.71
N HIS A 142 6.81 1.40 -1.20
CA HIS A 142 8.13 0.81 -1.36
C HIS A 142 8.29 -0.41 -0.43
N PRO A 143 8.97 -1.50 -0.85
CA PRO A 143 9.16 -2.70 -0.03
C PRO A 143 9.76 -2.41 1.35
N GLN A 144 10.70 -1.47 1.43
CA GLN A 144 11.32 -1.07 2.70
C GLN A 144 10.31 -0.41 3.65
N ASP A 145 9.40 0.42 3.14
CA ASP A 145 8.35 1.04 3.96
C ASP A 145 7.35 -0.01 4.44
N TRP A 146 7.00 -0.96 3.56
CA TRP A 146 6.14 -2.08 3.92
C TRP A 146 6.74 -2.92 5.06
N LEU A 147 8.03 -3.28 4.93
CA LEU A 147 8.76 -4.03 5.95
C LEU A 147 8.72 -3.27 7.28
N ASN A 148 9.09 -1.99 7.28
CA ASN A 148 9.08 -1.13 8.46
C ASN A 148 7.71 -1.09 9.14
N LEU A 149 6.63 -0.93 8.36
CA LEU A 149 5.27 -0.87 8.87
C LEU A 149 4.74 -2.20 9.41
N SER A 150 5.16 -3.31 8.80
CA SER A 150 4.78 -4.66 9.21
C SER A 150 5.38 -5.02 10.57
N MET A 151 6.62 -4.59 10.84
CA MET A 151 7.31 -4.85 12.10
C MET A 151 6.71 -4.08 13.28
N LEU A 152 6.26 -2.84 13.06
CA LEU A 152 5.57 -2.04 14.08
C LEU A 152 4.29 -2.72 14.61
N GLY A 153 3.73 -3.67 13.85
CA GLY A 153 2.57 -4.45 14.26
C GLY A 153 2.86 -5.74 15.00
N ARG A 154 4.10 -6.26 14.95
CA ARG A 154 4.46 -7.55 15.57
C ARG A 154 4.87 -7.44 17.04
N GLY A 155 5.07 -6.21 17.54
CA GLY A 155 5.47 -5.93 18.93
C GLY A 155 4.31 -5.62 19.89
N ARG A 156 3.08 -6.05 19.60
CA ARG A 156 1.92 -5.90 20.49
C ARG A 156 1.16 -7.21 20.62
#